data_AF-A0A8C8F9F9-F1
#
_entry.id   AF-A0A8C8F9F9-F1
#
_cell.length_a   1.000
_cell.length_b   1.000
_cell.length_c   1.000
_cell.angle_alpha   90.00
_cell.angle_beta   90.00
_cell.angle_gamma   90.00
#
_symmetry.space_group_name_H-M   'P 1'
#
loop_
_entity.id
_entity.type
_entity.pdbx_description
1 polymer ?
#
loop_
_entity_poly.entity_id
_entity_poly.type
_entity_poly.pdbx_seq_one_letter_code
_entity_poly.pdbx_strand_id
1 'polypeptide(L)'
;MEQNADVKESGSGYFRFIIQKGASQIALRRFSDWDAVGRAATTAAGLNVRKDTEFYDYIANITEKTLFDGMIMVTIILNALFMALETDYDLKYKLFGFFAIADEFFMAIYTMEFLMKVYVNPGVYWKNGYNVFDAIILVISFVPMFADGGDSSAMGTMRIVRAFRSLRVLKTVSFIRGLQALVVALFKTMKSVVYVLGLMFLLMFIFAIIGYYYFGDPNTGDPENWGDLGCALFTLFSLVTVDGWTDLQQNLDDLGMNSSRIFTIVFILIGYFIFFNMFIGVVIMEIQHATKRFENEVQSEREASLTQKKHAIIQRQKNEIRNLIQSQTGNFTKLVQQFNKSLRHTDYTVMEDLCTSMSFIDIYLTTLDHQDTTVNKLQQLYSEAVLILSDLLEEDLIEMEQKALRERKIKMRA
;
A
#
# COMPACT_ATOMS: atom_id res chain seq x y z
N MET A 1 -33.74 -36.56 17.56
CA MET A 1 -32.88 -35.80 16.62
C MET A 1 -32.62 -34.45 17.26
N GLU A 2 -31.39 -33.96 17.13
CA GLU A 2 -30.84 -32.70 17.69
C GLU A 2 -30.61 -32.62 19.20
N GLN A 3 -29.42 -33.08 19.63
CA GLN A 3 -28.59 -32.47 20.68
C GLN A 3 -27.27 -33.26 20.76
N ASN A 4 -26.29 -32.91 19.93
CA ASN A 4 -24.91 -33.41 20.08
C ASN A 4 -23.89 -32.56 19.29
N ALA A 5 -23.94 -31.24 19.45
CA ALA A 5 -23.07 -30.31 18.72
C ALA A 5 -22.15 -29.45 19.60
N ASP A 6 -22.14 -29.61 20.94
CA ASP A 6 -21.59 -28.57 21.83
C ASP A 6 -20.34 -28.95 22.65
N VAL A 7 -19.58 -29.95 22.22
CA VAL A 7 -18.38 -30.40 22.99
C VAL A 7 -17.07 -30.33 22.19
N LYS A 8 -17.08 -29.89 20.93
CA LYS A 8 -15.87 -29.89 20.08
C LYS A 8 -15.12 -28.57 19.92
N GLU A 9 -15.66 -27.43 20.38
CA GLU A 9 -14.99 -26.13 20.18
C GLU A 9 -14.06 -25.68 21.33
N SER A 10 -14.25 -26.18 22.56
CA SER A 10 -13.46 -25.70 23.71
C SER A 10 -12.01 -26.25 23.75
N GLY A 11 -11.75 -27.42 23.15
CA GLY A 11 -10.41 -28.04 23.12
C GLY A 11 -9.45 -27.46 22.07
N SER A 12 -9.97 -26.87 20.99
CA SER A 12 -9.17 -26.36 19.86
C SER A 12 -8.46 -25.04 20.19
N GLY A 13 -9.13 -24.16 20.96
CA GLY A 13 -8.57 -22.86 21.37
C GLY A 13 -7.38 -23.01 22.32
N TYR A 14 -7.47 -23.91 23.29
CA TYR A 14 -6.38 -24.15 24.26
C TYR A 14 -5.15 -24.80 23.61
N PHE A 15 -5.36 -25.71 22.64
CA PHE A 15 -4.24 -26.34 21.91
C PHE A 15 -3.56 -25.38 20.92
N ARG A 16 -4.32 -24.50 20.24
CA ARG A 16 -3.74 -23.41 19.43
C ARG A 16 -2.93 -22.42 20.27
N PHE A 17 -3.40 -22.09 21.47
CA PHE A 17 -2.70 -21.17 22.37
C PHE A 17 -1.37 -21.74 22.89
N ILE A 18 -1.32 -23.05 23.20
CA ILE A 18 -0.08 -23.72 23.64
C ILE A 18 0.90 -23.90 22.47
N ILE A 19 0.44 -24.23 21.26
CA ILE A 19 1.32 -24.31 20.08
C ILE A 19 1.86 -22.93 19.68
N GLN A 20 1.07 -21.86 19.81
CA GLN A 20 1.52 -20.50 19.49
C GLN A 20 2.54 -19.97 20.52
N LYS A 21 2.37 -20.29 21.82
CA LYS A 21 3.38 -19.98 22.85
C LYS A 21 4.62 -20.87 22.76
N GLY A 22 4.47 -22.14 22.40
CA GLY A 22 5.59 -23.05 22.18
C GLY A 22 6.41 -22.66 20.94
N ALA A 23 5.74 -22.29 19.85
CA ALA A 23 6.37 -21.77 18.63
C ALA A 23 7.02 -20.41 18.85
N SER A 24 6.46 -19.53 19.69
CA SER A 24 7.11 -18.25 20.03
C SER A 24 8.33 -18.46 20.91
N GLN A 25 8.31 -19.37 21.89
CA GLN A 25 9.51 -19.67 22.70
C GLN A 25 10.60 -20.40 21.93
N ILE A 26 10.26 -21.29 21.00
CA ILE A 26 11.22 -21.94 20.11
C ILE A 26 11.75 -20.95 19.08
N ALA A 27 10.91 -20.05 18.56
CA ALA A 27 11.34 -18.96 17.68
C ALA A 27 12.23 -17.95 18.41
N LEU A 28 11.95 -17.62 19.68
CA LEU A 28 12.79 -16.74 20.52
C LEU A 28 14.13 -17.39 20.88
N ARG A 29 14.18 -18.70 21.18
CA ARG A 29 15.45 -19.43 21.36
C ARG A 29 16.26 -19.47 20.07
N ARG A 30 15.61 -19.78 18.94
CA ARG A 30 16.25 -19.69 17.62
C ARG A 30 16.72 -18.27 17.33
N PHE A 31 15.94 -17.24 17.60
CA PHE A 31 16.36 -15.84 17.39
C PHE A 31 17.58 -15.50 18.26
N SER A 32 17.60 -15.90 19.53
CA SER A 32 18.76 -15.67 20.42
C SER A 32 20.02 -16.42 19.96
N ASP A 33 19.85 -17.62 19.39
CA ASP A 33 20.96 -18.40 18.81
C ASP A 33 21.44 -17.76 17.50
N TRP A 34 20.55 -17.24 16.66
CA TRP A 34 20.88 -16.51 15.43
C TRP A 34 21.52 -15.15 15.71
N ASP A 35 21.15 -14.47 16.80
CA ASP A 35 21.80 -13.24 17.25
C ASP A 35 23.18 -13.55 17.86
N ALA A 36 23.35 -14.67 18.57
CA ALA A 36 24.66 -15.12 19.03
C ALA A 36 25.59 -15.50 17.85
N VAL A 37 25.06 -16.20 16.85
CA VAL A 37 25.78 -16.55 15.61
C VAL A 37 26.04 -15.30 14.75
N GLY A 38 25.09 -14.36 14.69
CA GLY A 38 25.20 -13.09 14.00
C GLY A 38 26.23 -12.16 14.64
N ARG A 39 26.30 -12.12 15.98
CA ARG A 39 27.35 -11.42 16.75
C ARG A 39 28.73 -12.06 16.53
N ALA A 40 28.82 -13.39 16.51
CA ALA A 40 30.07 -14.08 16.20
C ALA A 40 30.55 -13.81 14.76
N ALA A 41 29.63 -13.79 13.79
CA ALA A 41 29.91 -13.50 12.39
C ALA A 41 30.28 -12.03 12.13
N THR A 42 29.63 -11.07 12.81
CA THR A 42 29.95 -9.63 12.70
C THR A 42 31.28 -9.27 13.37
N THR A 43 31.61 -9.92 14.48
CA THR A 43 32.93 -9.82 15.14
C THR A 43 34.04 -10.40 14.25
N ALA A 44 33.77 -11.49 13.53
CA ALA A 44 34.69 -12.08 12.56
C ALA A 44 34.84 -11.26 11.26
N ALA A 45 33.84 -10.44 10.90
CA ALA A 45 33.81 -9.67 9.67
C ALA A 45 34.26 -8.19 9.81
N GLY A 46 34.69 -7.75 11.01
CA GLY A 46 35.12 -6.36 11.25
C GLY A 46 33.99 -5.33 11.08
N LEU A 47 32.73 -5.77 11.13
CA LEU A 47 31.57 -4.88 11.12
C LEU A 47 31.40 -4.26 12.52
N ASN A 48 31.17 -2.95 12.56
CA ASN A 48 31.17 -2.12 13.75
C ASN A 48 30.18 -2.64 14.82
N VAL A 49 30.67 -3.46 15.76
CA VAL A 49 29.86 -3.99 16.87
C VAL A 49 29.53 -2.83 17.80
N ARG A 50 28.24 -2.58 18.05
CA ARG A 50 27.77 -1.57 19.02
C ARG A 50 28.48 -1.80 20.37
N LYS A 51 29.08 -0.76 20.93
CA LYS A 51 29.83 -0.83 22.20
C LYS A 51 28.92 -0.83 23.43
N ASP A 52 27.64 -0.51 23.26
CA ASP A 52 26.62 -0.25 24.27
C ASP A 52 25.62 -1.40 24.44
N THR A 53 26.07 -2.66 24.33
CA THR A 53 25.18 -3.83 24.31
C THR A 53 24.25 -3.95 25.52
N GLU A 54 24.72 -3.66 26.74
CA GLU A 54 23.88 -3.77 27.95
C GLU A 54 22.76 -2.73 28.00
N PHE A 55 23.07 -1.48 27.62
CA PHE A 55 22.08 -0.41 27.59
C PHE A 55 21.10 -0.59 26.42
N TYR A 56 21.59 -1.06 25.27
CA TYR A 56 20.75 -1.47 24.14
C TYR A 56 19.75 -2.56 24.55
N ASP A 57 20.22 -3.64 25.18
CA ASP A 57 19.37 -4.77 25.58
C ASP A 57 18.32 -4.33 26.62
N TYR A 58 18.67 -3.40 27.51
CA TYR A 58 17.75 -2.81 28.47
C TYR A 58 16.63 -2.00 27.80
N ILE A 59 16.99 -1.07 26.90
CA ILE A 59 16.01 -0.23 26.20
C ILE A 59 15.16 -1.08 25.24
N ALA A 60 15.76 -2.02 24.52
CA ALA A 60 15.04 -2.93 23.64
C ALA A 60 13.97 -3.72 24.42
N ASN A 61 14.35 -4.32 25.55
CA ASN A 61 13.43 -5.06 26.42
C ASN A 61 12.30 -4.19 27.01
N ILE A 62 12.52 -2.89 27.20
CA ILE A 62 11.44 -1.96 27.58
C ILE A 62 10.50 -1.72 26.40
N THR A 63 11.05 -1.38 25.23
CA THR A 63 10.25 -1.02 24.05
C THR A 63 9.47 -2.19 23.46
N GLU A 64 9.92 -3.43 23.66
CA GLU A 64 9.24 -4.63 23.15
C GLU A 64 8.10 -5.12 24.05
N LYS A 65 8.00 -4.62 25.28
CA LYS A 65 6.92 -5.02 26.20
C LYS A 65 5.59 -4.40 25.79
N THR A 66 4.55 -5.22 25.75
CA THR A 66 3.17 -4.77 25.52
C THR A 66 2.67 -3.76 26.57
N LEU A 67 3.27 -3.75 27.76
CA LEU A 67 3.01 -2.75 28.79
C LEU A 67 3.50 -1.35 28.40
N PHE A 68 4.62 -1.26 27.68
CA PHE A 68 5.14 0.02 27.19
C PHE A 68 4.20 0.60 26.14
N ASP A 69 3.81 -0.21 25.15
CA ASP A 69 2.79 0.17 24.16
C ASP A 69 1.47 0.60 24.83
N GLY A 70 1.02 -0.13 25.85
CA GLY A 70 -0.18 0.21 26.62
C GLY A 70 -0.05 1.52 27.40
N MET A 71 1.12 1.82 27.97
CA MET A 71 1.39 3.08 28.67
C MET A 71 1.36 4.27 27.70
N ILE A 72 2.02 4.15 26.55
CA ILE A 72 1.98 5.17 25.49
C ILE A 72 0.54 5.36 25.01
N MET A 73 -0.21 4.27 24.84
CA MET A 73 -1.62 4.32 24.44
C MET A 73 -2.48 5.10 25.46
N VAL A 74 -2.34 4.81 26.76
CA VAL A 74 -3.04 5.57 27.82
C VAL A 74 -2.64 7.03 27.80
N THR A 75 -1.36 7.32 27.57
CA THR A 75 -0.84 8.70 27.49
C THR A 75 -1.49 9.49 26.36
N ILE A 76 -1.66 8.88 25.18
CA ILE A 76 -2.34 9.54 24.04
C ILE A 76 -3.82 9.78 24.35
N ILE A 77 -4.52 8.82 24.96
CA ILE A 77 -5.93 9.00 25.36
C ILE A 77 -6.07 10.14 26.37
N LEU A 78 -5.18 10.18 27.38
CA LEU A 78 -5.18 11.25 28.37
C LEU A 78 -4.88 12.60 27.73
N ASN A 79 -3.91 12.67 26.81
CA ASN A 79 -3.62 13.89 26.06
C ASN A 79 -4.86 14.37 25.27
N ALA A 80 -5.56 13.46 24.58
CA ALA A 80 -6.80 13.78 23.87
C ALA A 80 -7.91 14.29 24.79
N LEU A 81 -8.07 13.69 25.97
CA LEU A 81 -9.02 14.17 26.98
C LEU A 81 -8.65 15.57 27.47
N PHE A 82 -7.37 15.82 27.74
CA PHE A 82 -6.89 17.14 28.16
C PHE A 82 -7.14 18.20 27.08
N MET A 83 -6.90 17.88 25.81
CA MET A 83 -7.26 18.78 24.69
C MET A 83 -8.76 19.06 24.62
N ALA A 84 -9.60 18.05 24.84
CA ALA A 84 -11.05 18.23 24.87
C ALA A 84 -11.48 19.14 26.04
N LEU A 85 -10.89 18.96 27.23
CA LEU A 85 -11.14 19.81 28.40
C LEU A 85 -10.64 21.25 28.18
N GLU A 86 -9.51 21.43 27.49
CA GLU A 86 -8.95 22.74 27.15
C GLU A 86 -9.83 23.53 26.16
N THR A 87 -10.81 22.88 25.52
CA THR A 87 -11.74 23.55 24.59
C THR A 87 -12.73 24.46 25.32
N ASP A 88 -13.00 24.21 26.60
CA ASP A 88 -13.79 25.12 27.44
C ASP A 88 -12.97 26.36 27.82
N TYR A 89 -13.43 27.54 27.37
CA TYR A 89 -12.76 28.81 27.62
C TYR A 89 -12.60 29.10 29.13
N ASP A 90 -13.62 28.86 29.94
CA ASP A 90 -13.59 29.17 31.37
C ASP A 90 -12.59 28.28 32.10
N LEU A 91 -12.53 27.00 31.73
CA LEU A 91 -11.57 26.05 32.30
C LEU A 91 -10.15 26.36 31.85
N LYS A 92 -9.96 26.70 30.56
CA LYS A 92 -8.66 27.07 29.99
C LYS A 92 -8.05 28.29 30.66
N TYR A 93 -8.83 29.34 30.89
CA TYR A 93 -8.31 30.55 31.55
C TYR A 93 -7.99 30.32 33.03
N LYS A 94 -8.81 29.53 33.75
CA LYS A 94 -8.58 29.23 35.17
C LYS A 94 -7.39 28.30 35.40
N LEU A 95 -7.16 27.34 34.51
CA LEU A 95 -6.13 26.30 34.65
C LEU A 95 -5.04 26.39 33.57
N PHE A 96 -4.78 27.58 33.04
CA PHE A 96 -3.85 27.76 31.92
C PHE A 96 -2.47 27.14 32.17
N GLY A 97 -1.88 27.39 33.35
CA GLY A 97 -0.57 26.82 33.72
C GLY A 97 -0.58 25.30 33.82
N PHE A 98 -1.69 24.71 34.29
CA PHE A 98 -1.81 23.25 34.38
C PHE A 98 -1.87 22.59 33.01
N PHE A 99 -2.65 23.14 32.07
CA PHE A 99 -2.70 22.64 30.70
C PHE A 99 -1.35 22.80 29.98
N ALA A 100 -0.66 23.94 30.17
CA ALA A 100 0.66 24.17 29.58
C ALA A 100 1.71 23.14 30.08
N ILE A 101 1.73 22.85 31.38
CA ILE A 101 2.64 21.84 31.96
C ILE A 101 2.27 20.44 31.45
N ALA A 102 0.98 20.11 31.38
CA ALA A 102 0.52 18.82 30.87
C ALA A 102 0.94 18.62 29.41
N ASP A 103 0.82 19.66 28.57
CA ASP A 103 1.25 19.62 27.17
C ASP A 103 2.75 19.35 27.03
N GLU A 104 3.59 20.05 27.78
CA GLU A 104 5.04 19.84 27.79
C GLU A 104 5.40 18.44 28.31
N PHE A 105 4.68 17.95 29.32
CA PHE A 105 4.84 16.60 29.84
C PHE A 105 4.52 15.52 28.80
N PHE A 106 3.38 15.62 28.12
CA PHE A 106 3.03 14.69 27.05
C PHE A 106 4.04 14.76 25.89
N MET A 107 4.49 15.97 25.55
CA MET A 107 5.51 16.18 24.52
C MET A 107 6.83 15.49 24.88
N ALA A 108 7.26 15.59 26.14
CA ALA A 108 8.44 14.92 26.65
C ALA A 108 8.31 13.39 26.56
N ILE A 109 7.15 12.81 26.89
CA ILE A 109 6.91 11.36 26.76
C ILE A 109 7.03 10.92 25.30
N TYR A 110 6.40 11.61 24.35
CA TYR A 110 6.49 11.25 22.93
C TYR A 110 7.92 11.39 22.38
N THR A 111 8.65 12.40 22.84
CA THR A 111 10.05 12.59 22.46
C THR A 111 10.91 11.46 23.01
N MET A 112 10.70 11.05 24.27
CA MET A 112 11.39 9.94 24.89
C MET A 112 11.11 8.62 24.18
N GLU A 113 9.84 8.34 23.86
CA GLU A 113 9.44 7.17 23.07
C GLU A 113 10.15 7.14 21.71
N PHE A 114 10.13 8.26 20.99
CA PHE A 114 10.82 8.41 19.71
C PHE A 114 12.32 8.13 19.83
N LEU A 115 13.00 8.77 20.79
CA LEU A 115 14.43 8.59 21.01
C LEU A 115 14.76 7.14 21.35
N MET A 116 13.97 6.49 22.20
CA MET A 116 14.16 5.07 22.53
C MET A 116 14.01 4.17 21.30
N LYS A 117 12.94 4.34 20.51
CA LYS A 117 12.68 3.52 19.31
C LYS A 117 13.73 3.72 18.22
N VAL A 118 14.19 4.95 18.01
CA VAL A 118 15.27 5.27 17.06
C VAL A 118 16.61 4.74 17.56
N TYR A 119 16.87 4.81 18.87
CA TYR A 119 18.11 4.32 19.46
C TYR A 119 18.26 2.81 19.32
N VAL A 120 17.20 2.03 19.55
CA VAL A 120 17.25 0.56 19.45
C VAL A 120 17.56 0.16 18.01
N ASN A 121 16.68 0.48 17.06
CA ASN A 121 16.84 0.05 15.67
C ASN A 121 16.55 1.19 14.68
N PRO A 122 17.53 2.08 14.38
CA PRO A 122 17.29 3.22 13.51
C PRO A 122 16.90 2.78 12.10
N GLY A 123 17.56 1.75 11.56
CA GLY A 123 17.26 1.24 10.21
C GLY A 123 15.87 0.61 10.07
N VAL A 124 15.34 -0.02 11.12
CA VAL A 124 13.98 -0.58 11.13
C VAL A 124 12.95 0.51 11.36
N TYR A 125 13.27 1.49 12.21
CA TYR A 125 12.40 2.62 12.52
C TYR A 125 11.99 3.39 11.26
N TRP A 126 12.95 3.82 10.45
CA TRP A 126 12.70 4.60 9.23
C TRP A 126 12.05 3.80 8.09
N LYS A 127 12.09 2.46 8.15
CA LYS A 127 11.39 1.58 7.18
C LYS A 127 9.93 1.36 7.54
N ASN A 128 9.55 1.56 8.81
CA ASN A 128 8.19 1.39 9.27
C ASN A 128 7.38 2.69 9.08
N GLY A 129 6.40 2.67 8.17
CA GLY A 129 5.57 3.84 7.85
C GLY A 129 4.82 4.44 9.04
N TYR A 130 4.45 3.61 10.02
CA TYR A 130 3.78 4.06 11.25
C TYR A 130 4.72 4.91 12.12
N ASN A 131 5.96 4.44 12.31
CA ASN A 131 6.98 5.15 13.07
C ASN A 131 7.37 6.47 12.38
N VAL A 132 7.52 6.47 11.05
CA VAL A 132 7.81 7.68 10.28
C VAL A 132 6.70 8.72 10.44
N PHE A 133 5.43 8.31 10.42
CA PHE A 133 4.30 9.20 10.65
C PHE A 133 4.36 9.84 12.06
N ASP A 134 4.62 9.04 13.09
CA ASP A 134 4.73 9.53 14.46
C ASP A 134 5.89 10.53 14.64
N ALA A 135 7.00 10.29 13.93
CA ALA A 135 8.15 11.19 13.86
C ALA A 135 7.82 12.50 13.14
N ILE A 136 7.05 12.47 12.04
CA ILE A 136 6.59 13.68 11.35
C ILE A 136 5.73 14.54 12.28
N ILE A 137 4.75 13.93 12.96
CA ILE A 137 3.90 14.69 13.90
C ILE A 137 4.72 15.25 15.06
N LEU A 138 5.70 14.48 15.55
CA LEU A 138 6.64 14.92 16.58
C LEU A 138 7.37 16.20 16.13
N VAL A 139 7.96 16.19 14.93
CA VAL A 139 8.66 17.35 14.37
C VAL A 139 7.74 18.55 14.21
N ILE A 140 6.52 18.35 13.70
CA ILE A 140 5.52 19.42 13.55
C ILE A 140 5.17 20.04 14.92
N SER A 141 5.09 19.21 15.96
CA SER A 141 4.77 19.66 17.32
C SER A 141 5.89 20.50 17.96
N PHE A 142 7.13 20.39 17.46
CA PHE A 142 8.25 21.24 17.88
C PHE A 142 8.33 22.59 17.16
N VAL A 143 7.69 22.75 15.99
CA VAL A 143 7.73 24.00 15.20
C VAL A 143 7.38 25.25 16.04
N PRO A 144 6.35 25.23 16.91
CA PRO A 144 6.02 26.41 17.71
C PRO A 144 7.10 26.80 18.72
N MET A 145 7.82 25.82 19.29
CA MET A 145 8.86 26.06 20.29
C MET A 145 10.06 26.80 19.69
N PHE A 146 10.41 26.50 18.44
CA PHE A 146 11.49 27.18 17.73
C PHE A 146 11.11 28.57 17.22
N ALA A 147 9.81 28.84 17.03
CA ALA A 147 9.34 30.09 16.46
C ALA A 147 9.14 31.21 17.50
N ASP A 148 8.96 30.88 18.79
CA ASP A 148 8.82 31.87 19.87
C ASP A 148 10.16 32.53 20.29
N GLY A 149 11.31 32.02 19.82
CA GLY A 149 12.64 32.57 20.10
C GLY A 149 13.15 33.64 19.13
N GLY A 150 12.38 33.96 18.08
CA GLY A 150 12.72 34.96 17.06
C GLY A 150 12.08 36.32 17.33
N ASP A 151 12.77 37.40 16.94
CA ASP A 151 12.40 38.78 17.23
C ASP A 151 10.92 39.11 16.92
N SER A 152 10.28 39.76 17.88
CA SER A 152 8.82 39.91 18.07
C SER A 152 8.07 40.79 17.04
N SER A 153 8.62 41.03 15.85
CA SER A 153 8.05 41.96 14.86
C SER A 153 7.08 41.36 13.86
N ALA A 154 6.80 40.05 13.90
CA ALA A 154 5.96 39.37 12.91
C ALA A 154 4.61 38.89 13.48
N MET A 155 3.66 39.82 13.59
CA MET A 155 2.28 39.56 14.05
C MET A 155 1.55 38.46 13.22
N GLY A 156 1.94 38.29 11.95
CA GLY A 156 1.46 37.20 11.08
C GLY A 156 2.05 35.83 11.42
N THR A 157 3.34 35.76 11.72
CA THR A 157 4.03 34.51 12.11
C THR A 157 3.47 33.98 13.42
N MET A 158 3.06 34.85 14.35
CA MET A 158 2.46 34.45 15.62
C MET A 158 1.10 33.73 15.44
N ARG A 159 0.31 34.05 14.39
CA ARG A 159 -0.96 33.35 14.12
C ARG A 159 -0.72 31.95 13.57
N ILE A 160 0.24 31.83 12.65
CA ILE A 160 0.64 30.56 12.03
C ILE A 160 1.23 29.62 13.08
N VAL A 161 2.12 30.12 13.94
CA VAL A 161 2.72 29.36 15.05
C VAL A 161 1.66 28.84 16.02
N ARG A 162 0.64 29.65 16.34
CA ARG A 162 -0.50 29.22 17.16
C ARG A 162 -1.32 28.12 16.46
N ALA A 163 -1.49 28.18 15.15
CA ALA A 163 -2.16 27.13 14.39
C ALA A 163 -1.34 25.82 14.37
N PHE A 164 0.00 25.89 14.30
CA PHE A 164 0.84 24.69 14.40
C PHE A 164 0.73 24.00 15.77
N ARG A 165 0.49 24.74 16.86
CA ARG A 165 0.24 24.13 18.17
C ARG A 165 -1.01 23.25 18.17
N SER A 166 -2.06 23.58 17.40
CA SER A 166 -3.27 22.74 17.34
C SER A 166 -3.05 21.44 16.58
N LEU A 167 -2.04 21.36 15.70
CA LEU A 167 -1.68 20.12 14.98
C LEU A 167 -1.18 19.00 15.90
N ARG A 168 -0.88 19.28 17.17
CA ARG A 168 -0.64 18.22 18.17
C ARG A 168 -1.83 17.28 18.31
N VAL A 169 -3.06 17.73 17.98
CA VAL A 169 -4.26 16.88 17.92
C VAL A 169 -4.11 15.72 16.95
N LEU A 170 -3.23 15.85 15.94
CA LEU A 170 -2.92 14.77 15.01
C LEU A 170 -2.24 13.58 15.72
N LYS A 171 -1.67 13.75 16.92
CA LYS A 171 -1.22 12.62 17.76
C LYS A 171 -2.36 11.66 18.10
N THR A 172 -3.61 12.12 18.14
CA THR A 172 -4.78 11.23 18.29
C THR A 172 -4.94 10.30 17.08
N VAL A 173 -4.49 10.70 15.89
CA VAL A 173 -4.47 9.83 14.71
C VAL A 173 -3.46 8.70 14.89
N SER A 174 -2.33 8.97 15.56
CA SER A 174 -1.33 7.96 15.93
C SER A 174 -1.86 6.88 16.89
N PHE A 175 -2.94 7.16 17.62
CA PHE A 175 -3.58 6.18 18.51
C PHE A 175 -4.36 5.10 17.74
N ILE A 176 -5.07 5.49 16.68
CA ILE A 176 -5.94 4.57 15.95
C ILE A 176 -5.13 3.91 14.85
N ARG A 177 -4.65 2.68 15.11
CA ARG A 177 -3.95 1.85 14.10
C ARG A 177 -4.69 1.79 12.76
N GLY A 178 -6.03 1.77 12.80
CA GLY A 178 -6.87 1.85 11.60
C GLY A 178 -6.69 3.15 10.82
N LEU A 179 -6.68 4.31 11.48
CA LEU A 179 -6.42 5.60 10.82
C LEU A 179 -4.99 5.70 10.32
N GLN A 180 -4.01 5.24 11.09
CA GLN A 180 -2.62 5.21 10.62
C GLN A 180 -2.49 4.34 9.36
N ALA A 181 -3.16 3.19 9.31
CA ALA A 181 -3.17 2.33 8.12
C ALA A 181 -3.77 3.04 6.91
N LEU A 182 -4.85 3.80 7.10
CA LEU A 182 -5.43 4.63 6.03
C LEU A 182 -4.46 5.71 5.56
N VAL A 183 -3.82 6.45 6.48
CA VAL A 183 -2.87 7.51 6.14
C VAL A 183 -1.64 6.96 5.41
N VAL A 184 -1.06 5.85 5.90
CA VAL A 184 0.08 5.19 5.23
C VAL A 184 -0.32 4.67 3.84
N ALA A 185 -1.55 4.14 3.70
CA ALA A 185 -2.07 3.73 2.39
C ALA A 185 -2.20 4.93 1.43
N LEU A 186 -2.72 6.07 1.90
CA LEU A 186 -2.78 7.32 1.12
C LEU A 186 -1.39 7.78 0.67
N PHE A 187 -0.40 7.80 1.56
CA PHE A 187 0.97 8.17 1.16
C PHE A 187 1.60 7.17 0.18
N LYS A 188 1.22 5.89 0.25
CA LYS A 188 1.67 4.88 -0.70
C LYS A 188 1.12 5.14 -2.11
N THR A 189 -0.13 5.61 -2.22
CA THR A 189 -0.74 5.93 -3.53
C THR A 189 -0.23 7.26 -4.10
N MET A 190 0.17 8.22 -3.25
CA MET A 190 0.69 9.54 -3.67
C MET A 190 1.79 9.45 -4.74
N LYS A 191 2.67 8.44 -4.69
CA LYS A 191 3.77 8.30 -5.68
C LYS A 191 3.30 8.25 -7.13
N SER A 192 2.10 7.70 -7.38
CA SER A 192 1.49 7.67 -8.71
C SER A 192 0.94 9.05 -9.12
N VAL A 193 0.45 9.80 -8.13
CA VAL A 193 -0.30 11.05 -8.31
C VAL A 193 0.61 12.26 -8.52
N VAL A 194 1.84 12.26 -7.97
CA VAL A 194 2.76 13.41 -8.02
C VAL A 194 3.05 13.88 -9.44
N TYR A 195 3.24 12.97 -10.42
CA TYR A 195 3.53 13.37 -11.79
C TYR A 195 2.37 14.10 -12.45
N VAL A 196 1.14 13.66 -12.19
CA VAL A 196 -0.07 14.29 -12.73
C VAL A 196 -0.33 15.64 -12.06
N LEU A 197 -0.09 15.75 -10.74
CA LEU A 197 -0.14 17.03 -10.04
C LEU A 197 0.94 18.00 -10.53
N GLY A 198 2.13 17.51 -10.86
CA GLY A 198 3.19 18.32 -11.47
C GLY A 198 2.79 18.85 -12.85
N LEU A 199 2.15 18.02 -13.67
CA LEU A 199 1.58 18.45 -14.95
C LEU A 199 0.47 19.50 -14.77
N MET A 200 -0.42 19.30 -13.79
CA MET A 200 -1.46 20.28 -13.45
C MET A 200 -0.85 21.61 -12.98
N PHE A 201 0.18 21.56 -12.15
CA PHE A 201 0.88 22.76 -11.69
C PHE A 201 1.54 23.51 -12.85
N LEU A 202 2.19 22.80 -13.78
CA LEU A 202 2.75 23.40 -15.00
C LEU A 202 1.66 24.08 -15.83
N LEU A 203 0.51 23.43 -16.03
CA LEU A 203 -0.62 24.00 -16.76
C LEU A 203 -1.14 25.27 -16.06
N MET A 204 -1.36 25.22 -14.75
CA MET A 204 -1.75 26.37 -13.94
C MET A 204 -0.74 27.51 -14.07
N PHE A 205 0.56 27.22 -14.03
CA PHE A 205 1.60 28.24 -14.18
C PHE A 205 1.53 28.95 -15.54
N ILE A 206 1.33 28.19 -16.63
CA ILE A 206 1.18 28.77 -17.97
C ILE A 206 -0.08 29.63 -18.05
N PHE A 207 -1.22 29.13 -17.58
CA PHE A 207 -2.48 29.88 -17.57
C PHE A 207 -2.44 31.08 -16.62
N ALA A 208 -1.69 31.01 -15.52
CA ALA A 208 -1.54 32.10 -14.56
C ALA A 208 -0.83 33.28 -15.21
N ILE A 209 0.23 33.02 -15.97
CA ILE A 209 0.95 34.06 -16.73
C ILE A 209 0.04 34.66 -17.81
N ILE A 210 -0.70 33.82 -18.55
CA ILE A 210 -1.64 34.29 -19.58
C ILE A 210 -2.72 35.19 -18.95
N GLY A 211 -3.35 34.72 -17.87
CA GLY A 211 -4.40 35.46 -17.19
C GLY A 211 -3.90 36.74 -16.51
N TYR A 212 -2.68 36.74 -15.96
CA TYR A 212 -2.02 37.97 -15.48
C TYR A 212 -1.91 39.02 -16.60
N TYR A 213 -1.43 38.63 -17.79
CA TYR A 213 -1.28 39.57 -18.90
C TYR A 213 -2.60 40.02 -19.53
N TYR A 214 -3.65 39.18 -19.48
CA TYR A 214 -4.95 39.49 -20.09
C TYR A 214 -5.93 40.18 -19.15
N PHE A 215 -5.93 39.79 -17.88
CA PHE A 215 -6.94 40.17 -16.90
C PHE A 215 -6.35 40.93 -15.70
N GLY A 216 -5.03 40.99 -15.53
CA GLY A 216 -4.37 41.61 -14.37
C GLY A 216 -4.18 43.13 -14.44
N ASP A 217 -4.75 43.84 -15.42
CA ASP A 217 -4.59 45.28 -15.53
C ASP A 217 -5.22 46.00 -14.31
N PRO A 218 -4.48 46.88 -13.59
CA PRO A 218 -5.00 47.52 -12.38
C PRO A 218 -6.18 48.48 -12.58
N ASN A 219 -6.38 49.00 -13.81
CA ASN A 219 -7.39 50.03 -14.09
C ASN A 219 -8.60 49.46 -14.85
N THR A 220 -8.38 48.45 -15.69
CA THR A 220 -9.42 47.90 -16.57
C THR A 220 -9.68 46.40 -16.38
N GLY A 221 -8.85 45.72 -15.58
CA GLY A 221 -8.95 44.29 -15.32
C GLY A 221 -9.42 43.97 -13.91
N ASP A 222 -9.09 42.75 -13.48
CA ASP A 222 -9.35 42.19 -12.16
C ASP A 222 -8.02 41.93 -11.44
N PRO A 223 -7.42 42.97 -10.82
CA PRO A 223 -6.16 42.85 -10.11
C PRO A 223 -6.27 42.01 -8.82
N GLU A 224 -7.48 41.77 -8.30
CA GLU A 224 -7.66 40.94 -7.09
C GLU A 224 -7.34 39.48 -7.41
N ASN A 225 -7.84 38.97 -8.54
CA ASN A 225 -7.62 37.60 -8.98
C ASN A 225 -6.39 37.43 -9.87
N TRP A 226 -6.01 38.45 -10.65
CA TRP A 226 -4.98 38.33 -11.69
C TRP A 226 -3.82 39.32 -11.56
N GLY A 227 -3.78 40.12 -10.49
CA GLY A 227 -2.81 41.22 -10.35
C GLY A 227 -1.37 40.79 -10.02
N ASP A 228 -1.17 39.55 -9.58
CA ASP A 228 0.15 38.93 -9.47
C ASP A 228 0.08 37.41 -9.72
N LEU A 229 1.24 36.78 -9.84
CA LEU A 229 1.34 35.35 -10.10
C LEU A 229 0.72 34.48 -8.99
N GLY A 230 0.81 34.92 -7.73
CA GLY A 230 0.26 34.21 -6.58
C GLY A 230 -1.27 34.23 -6.58
N CYS A 231 -1.87 35.40 -6.81
CA CYS A 231 -3.32 35.54 -6.98
C CYS A 231 -3.80 34.70 -8.16
N ALA A 232 -3.15 34.81 -9.33
CA ALA A 232 -3.54 34.07 -10.52
C ALA A 232 -3.46 32.54 -10.33
N LEU A 233 -2.43 32.04 -9.64
CA LEU A 233 -2.31 30.63 -9.27
C LEU A 233 -3.41 30.19 -8.30
N PHE A 234 -3.79 31.03 -7.35
CA PHE A 234 -4.88 30.74 -6.40
C PHE A 234 -6.25 30.70 -7.10
N THR A 235 -6.52 31.66 -7.99
CA THR A 235 -7.73 31.68 -8.83
C THR A 235 -7.80 30.43 -9.70
N LEU A 236 -6.71 30.04 -10.35
CA LEU A 236 -6.67 28.81 -11.16
C LEU A 236 -6.81 27.53 -10.33
N PHE A 237 -6.30 27.50 -9.10
CA PHE A 237 -6.54 26.39 -8.18
C PHE A 237 -8.04 26.21 -7.89
N SER A 238 -8.76 27.30 -7.63
CA SER A 238 -10.22 27.28 -7.44
C SER A 238 -10.95 26.82 -8.72
N LEU A 239 -10.52 27.31 -9.89
CA LEU A 239 -11.07 26.90 -11.19
C LEU A 239 -10.84 25.42 -11.52
N VAL A 240 -9.72 24.81 -11.11
CA VAL A 240 -9.49 23.35 -11.27
C VAL A 240 -10.52 22.54 -10.50
N THR A 241 -10.92 23.01 -9.31
CA THR A 241 -11.97 22.39 -8.51
C THR A 241 -13.39 22.73 -8.98
N VAL A 242 -13.51 23.57 -10.03
CA VAL A 242 -14.79 24.09 -10.54
C VAL A 242 -15.58 24.80 -9.43
N ASP A 243 -14.86 25.44 -8.51
CA ASP A 243 -15.43 26.21 -7.40
C ASP A 243 -15.40 27.71 -7.76
N GLY A 244 -16.43 28.46 -7.40
CA GLY A 244 -16.51 29.91 -7.60
C GLY A 244 -16.40 30.43 -9.05
N TRP A 245 -16.35 29.56 -10.06
CA TRP A 245 -16.03 29.96 -11.44
C TRP A 245 -17.10 30.84 -12.09
N THR A 246 -18.36 30.70 -11.69
CA THR A 246 -19.47 31.53 -12.21
C THR A 246 -19.34 32.97 -11.75
N ASP A 247 -18.94 33.17 -10.49
CA ASP A 247 -18.84 34.48 -9.88
C ASP A 247 -17.61 35.21 -10.44
N LEU A 248 -16.49 34.50 -10.61
CA LEU A 248 -15.32 35.00 -11.32
C LEU A 248 -15.68 35.40 -12.77
N GLN A 249 -16.42 34.54 -13.48
CA GLN A 249 -16.81 34.82 -14.86
C GLN A 249 -17.77 36.01 -14.96
N GLN A 250 -18.69 36.16 -14.01
CA GLN A 250 -19.60 37.30 -13.94
C GLN A 250 -18.83 38.61 -13.73
N ASN A 251 -17.86 38.63 -12.80
CA ASN A 251 -17.02 39.81 -12.59
C ASN A 251 -16.24 40.21 -13.85
N LEU A 252 -15.68 39.23 -14.56
CA LEU A 252 -14.95 39.48 -15.82
C LEU A 252 -15.89 39.93 -16.96
N ASP A 253 -17.12 39.42 -17.00
CA ASP A 253 -18.15 39.84 -17.95
C ASP A 253 -18.61 41.28 -17.68
N ASP A 254 -18.78 41.67 -16.41
CA ASP A 254 -19.14 43.03 -16.00
C ASP A 254 -18.05 44.06 -16.35
N LEU A 255 -16.79 43.63 -16.38
CA LEU A 255 -15.65 44.40 -16.89
C LEU A 255 -15.57 44.43 -18.44
N GLY A 256 -16.49 43.77 -19.14
CA GLY A 256 -16.53 43.71 -20.60
C GLY A 256 -15.51 42.76 -21.22
N MET A 257 -14.87 41.89 -20.43
CA MET A 257 -13.79 40.99 -20.88
C MET A 257 -14.35 39.72 -21.50
N ASN A 258 -15.08 39.82 -22.62
CA ASN A 258 -15.77 38.68 -23.24
C ASN A 258 -14.85 37.51 -23.66
N SER A 259 -13.56 37.77 -23.91
CA SER A 259 -12.57 36.73 -24.21
C SER A 259 -12.26 35.82 -23.01
N SER A 260 -12.57 36.26 -21.78
CA SER A 260 -12.38 35.49 -20.55
C SER A 260 -13.21 34.20 -20.53
N ARG A 261 -14.42 34.19 -21.11
CA ARG A 261 -15.29 33.00 -21.20
C ARG A 261 -14.58 31.82 -21.84
N ILE A 262 -13.88 32.06 -22.95
CA ILE A 262 -13.14 31.02 -23.67
C ILE A 262 -11.97 30.53 -22.81
N PHE A 263 -11.23 31.45 -22.21
CA PHE A 263 -10.12 31.12 -21.31
C PHE A 263 -10.58 30.24 -20.14
N THR A 264 -11.63 30.65 -19.42
CA THR A 264 -12.19 29.95 -18.26
C THR A 264 -12.71 28.57 -18.65
N ILE A 265 -13.51 28.48 -19.73
CA ILE A 265 -14.08 27.20 -20.20
C ILE A 265 -12.97 26.23 -20.62
N VAL A 266 -11.99 26.70 -21.41
CA VAL A 266 -10.87 25.86 -21.87
C VAL A 266 -10.05 25.36 -20.68
N PHE A 267 -9.74 26.23 -19.73
CA PHE A 267 -9.01 25.84 -18.54
C PHE A 267 -9.77 24.81 -17.70
N ILE A 268 -11.06 25.03 -17.43
CA ILE A 268 -11.90 24.09 -16.68
C ILE A 268 -11.98 22.74 -17.40
N LEU A 269 -12.18 22.72 -18.72
CA LEU A 269 -12.26 21.47 -19.48
C LEU A 269 -10.95 20.68 -19.42
N ILE A 270 -9.80 21.35 -19.61
CA ILE A 270 -8.49 20.70 -19.53
C ILE A 270 -8.21 20.24 -18.10
N GLY A 271 -8.45 21.10 -17.10
CA GLY A 271 -8.26 20.79 -15.68
C GLY A 271 -9.11 19.61 -15.22
N TYR A 272 -10.40 19.63 -15.57
CA TYR A 272 -11.33 18.54 -15.28
C TYR A 272 -10.90 17.24 -15.97
N PHE A 273 -10.48 17.30 -17.24
CA PHE A 273 -9.96 16.13 -17.95
C PHE A 273 -8.72 15.54 -17.27
N ILE A 274 -7.75 16.37 -16.89
CA ILE A 274 -6.54 15.90 -16.18
C ILE A 274 -6.91 15.31 -14.83
N PHE A 275 -7.78 15.97 -14.05
CA PHE A 275 -8.21 15.49 -12.74
C PHE A 275 -8.99 14.18 -12.83
N PHE A 276 -9.90 14.07 -13.79
CA PHE A 276 -10.68 12.85 -14.01
C PHE A 276 -9.79 11.70 -14.49
N ASN A 277 -8.83 11.96 -15.38
CA ASN A 277 -7.85 10.96 -15.80
C ASN A 277 -6.90 10.54 -14.68
N MET A 278 -6.56 11.45 -13.75
CA MET A 278 -5.83 11.13 -12.54
C MET A 278 -6.62 10.15 -11.66
N PHE A 279 -7.91 10.43 -11.45
CA PHE A 279 -8.80 9.55 -10.68
C PHE A 279 -8.92 8.16 -11.33
N ILE A 280 -9.19 8.12 -12.64
CA ILE A 280 -9.21 6.87 -13.40
C ILE A 280 -7.87 6.14 -13.26
N GLY A 281 -6.74 6.84 -13.42
CA GLY A 281 -5.41 6.25 -13.31
C GLY A 281 -5.15 5.63 -11.94
N VAL A 282 -5.53 6.30 -10.86
CA VAL A 282 -5.40 5.78 -9.49
C VAL A 282 -6.31 4.56 -9.27
N VAL A 283 -7.58 4.63 -9.69
CA VAL A 283 -8.53 3.52 -9.54
C VAL A 283 -8.10 2.31 -10.35
N ILE A 284 -7.69 2.50 -11.62
CA ILE A 284 -7.18 1.43 -12.47
C ILE A 284 -5.91 0.82 -11.83
N MET A 285 -4.99 1.64 -11.33
CA MET A 285 -3.77 1.13 -10.70
C MET A 285 -4.09 0.27 -9.46
N GLU A 286 -5.05 0.70 -8.64
CA GLU A 286 -5.46 -0.07 -7.46
C GLU A 286 -6.16 -1.38 -7.86
N ILE A 287 -7.06 -1.34 -8.86
CA ILE A 287 -7.72 -2.54 -9.40
C ILE A 287 -6.67 -3.49 -9.98
N GLN A 288 -5.74 -3.00 -10.79
CA GLN A 288 -4.67 -3.82 -11.37
C GLN A 288 -3.79 -4.44 -10.28
N HIS A 289 -3.43 -3.67 -9.25
CA HIS A 289 -2.64 -4.17 -8.13
C HIS A 289 -3.41 -5.23 -7.32
N ALA A 290 -4.72 -5.03 -7.09
CA ALA A 290 -5.59 -6.00 -6.43
C ALA A 290 -5.74 -7.29 -7.25
N THR A 291 -6.00 -7.19 -8.56
CA THR A 291 -6.10 -8.34 -9.47
C THR A 291 -4.80 -9.13 -9.50
N LYS A 292 -3.65 -8.44 -9.64
CA LYS A 292 -2.33 -9.09 -9.65
C LYS A 292 -2.02 -9.81 -8.33
N ARG A 293 -2.45 -9.23 -7.19
CA ARG A 293 -2.30 -9.88 -5.89
C ARG A 293 -3.12 -11.16 -5.80
N PHE A 294 -4.37 -11.11 -6.26
CA PHE A 294 -5.26 -12.28 -6.30
C PHE A 294 -4.71 -13.39 -7.20
N GLU A 295 -4.22 -13.05 -8.40
CA GLU A 295 -3.59 -14.01 -9.32
C GLU A 295 -2.38 -14.71 -8.67
N ASN A 296 -1.51 -13.93 -8.02
CA ASN A 296 -0.34 -14.48 -7.31
C ASN A 296 -0.74 -15.40 -6.15
N GLU A 297 -1.79 -15.06 -5.41
CA GLU A 297 -2.30 -15.88 -4.31
C GLU A 297 -2.83 -17.22 -4.82
N VAL A 298 -3.70 -17.19 -5.84
CA VAL A 298 -4.21 -18.40 -6.50
C VAL A 298 -3.09 -19.27 -7.08
N GLN A 299 -2.08 -18.65 -7.69
CA GLN A 299 -0.91 -19.38 -8.21
C GLN A 299 -0.11 -20.03 -7.09
N SER A 300 0.13 -19.32 -5.98
CA SER A 300 0.86 -19.85 -4.82
C SER A 300 0.13 -21.02 -4.17
N GLU A 301 -1.21 -20.96 -4.08
CA GLU A 301 -2.03 -22.06 -3.58
C GLU A 301 -1.95 -23.29 -4.48
N ARG A 302 -2.00 -23.10 -5.81
CA ARG A 302 -1.82 -24.17 -6.78
C ARG A 302 -0.46 -24.83 -6.63
N GLU A 303 0.61 -24.05 -6.56
CA GLU A 303 1.99 -24.53 -6.40
C GLU A 303 2.19 -25.27 -5.05
N ALA A 304 1.62 -24.75 -3.96
CA ALA A 304 1.64 -25.42 -2.67
C ALA A 304 0.91 -26.78 -2.72
N SER A 305 -0.27 -26.83 -3.37
CA SER A 305 -1.03 -28.07 -3.53
C SER A 305 -0.30 -29.12 -4.37
N LEU A 306 0.37 -28.69 -5.45
CA LEU A 306 1.20 -29.53 -6.31
C LEU A 306 2.43 -30.06 -5.54
N THR A 307 3.10 -29.19 -4.80
CA THR A 307 4.26 -29.55 -3.98
C THR A 307 3.89 -30.55 -2.90
N GLN A 308 2.74 -30.36 -2.24
CA GLN A 308 2.23 -31.30 -1.23
C GLN A 308 1.93 -32.67 -1.85
N LYS A 309 1.25 -32.72 -3.00
CA LYS A 309 0.99 -33.96 -3.73
C LYS A 309 2.30 -34.66 -4.13
N LYS A 310 3.27 -33.92 -4.68
CA LYS A 310 4.59 -34.44 -5.04
C LYS A 310 5.32 -35.02 -3.83
N HIS A 311 5.31 -34.32 -2.69
CA HIS A 311 5.96 -34.78 -1.48
C HIS A 311 5.32 -36.06 -0.93
N ALA A 312 3.99 -36.17 -0.96
CA ALA A 312 3.26 -37.37 -0.56
C ALA A 312 3.62 -38.58 -1.43
N ILE A 313 3.70 -38.40 -2.76
CA ILE A 313 4.09 -39.46 -3.70
C ILE A 313 5.52 -39.93 -3.41
N ILE A 314 6.47 -39.00 -3.27
CA ILE A 314 7.89 -39.33 -2.99
C ILE A 314 8.04 -40.08 -1.65
N GLN A 315 7.33 -39.66 -0.61
CA GLN A 315 7.39 -40.34 0.69
C GLN A 315 6.80 -41.75 0.61
N ARG A 316 5.70 -41.92 -0.14
CA ARG A 316 5.12 -43.24 -0.40
C ARG A 316 6.12 -44.14 -1.13
N GLN A 317 6.72 -43.67 -2.22
CA GLN A 317 7.73 -44.42 -2.98
C GLN A 317 8.94 -44.79 -2.11
N LYS A 318 9.44 -43.87 -1.28
CA LYS A 318 10.55 -44.14 -0.35
C LYS A 318 10.23 -45.25 0.65
N ASN A 319 9.03 -45.23 1.22
CA ASN A 319 8.60 -46.26 2.17
C ASN A 319 8.45 -47.63 1.49
N GLU A 320 7.96 -47.64 0.25
CA GLU A 320 7.81 -48.85 -0.56
C GLU A 320 9.16 -49.46 -0.92
N ILE A 321 10.14 -48.64 -1.34
CA ILE A 321 11.53 -49.08 -1.56
C ILE A 321 12.13 -49.64 -0.26
N ARG A 322 11.93 -48.96 0.88
CA ARG A 322 12.45 -49.43 2.18
C ARG A 322 11.87 -50.81 2.54
N ASN A 323 10.57 -51.00 2.35
CA ASN A 323 9.90 -52.28 2.60
C ASN A 323 10.44 -53.38 1.67
N LEU A 324 10.64 -53.08 0.37
CA LEU A 324 11.19 -54.02 -0.59
C LEU A 324 12.63 -54.43 -0.22
N ILE A 325 13.49 -53.48 0.16
CA ILE A 325 14.87 -53.74 0.63
C ILE A 325 14.89 -54.61 1.88
N GLN A 326 13.96 -54.40 2.83
CA GLN A 326 13.88 -55.23 4.03
C GLN A 326 13.34 -56.64 3.75
N SER A 327 12.52 -56.81 2.70
CA SER A 327 11.91 -58.10 2.35
C SER A 327 12.81 -59.04 1.54
N GLN A 328 13.89 -58.54 0.90
CA GLN A 328 14.83 -59.37 0.12
C GLN A 328 16.29 -58.89 0.16
N THR A 329 17.21 -59.84 0.38
CA THR A 329 18.67 -59.76 0.14
C THR A 329 19.04 -60.43 -1.20
N GLY A 330 18.45 -60.00 -2.31
CA GLY A 330 18.65 -60.62 -3.63
C GLY A 330 18.69 -59.62 -4.80
N ASN A 331 19.41 -60.01 -5.85
CA ASN A 331 19.73 -59.31 -7.12
C ASN A 331 18.91 -58.03 -7.45
N PHE A 332 19.59 -56.88 -7.56
CA PHE A 332 19.03 -55.54 -7.74
C PHE A 332 17.95 -55.45 -8.84
N THR A 333 18.14 -56.15 -9.95
CA THR A 333 17.22 -56.19 -11.10
C THR A 333 15.81 -56.69 -10.74
N LYS A 334 15.70 -57.67 -9.83
CA LYS A 334 14.37 -58.17 -9.38
C LYS A 334 13.66 -57.15 -8.48
N LEU A 335 14.41 -56.39 -7.70
CA LEU A 335 13.89 -55.36 -6.81
C LEU A 335 13.31 -54.20 -7.62
N VAL A 336 14.03 -53.75 -8.66
CA VAL A 336 13.56 -52.72 -9.59
C VAL A 336 12.29 -53.16 -10.33
N GLN A 337 12.23 -54.42 -10.78
CA GLN A 337 11.06 -54.96 -11.47
C GLN A 337 9.80 -55.03 -10.59
N GLN A 338 9.95 -55.38 -9.30
CA GLN A 338 8.82 -55.36 -8.36
C GLN A 338 8.40 -53.94 -7.99
N PHE A 339 9.37 -53.03 -7.78
CA PHE A 339 9.07 -51.62 -7.53
C PHE A 339 8.26 -51.01 -8.69
N ASN A 340 8.67 -51.26 -9.94
CA ASN A 340 7.94 -50.78 -11.12
C ASN A 340 6.52 -51.34 -11.24
N LYS A 341 6.25 -52.56 -10.74
CA LYS A 341 4.88 -53.11 -10.66
C LYS A 341 4.03 -52.49 -9.55
N SER A 342 4.64 -51.86 -8.54
CA SER A 342 3.97 -51.25 -7.40
C SER A 342 3.49 -49.81 -7.65
N LEU A 343 4.05 -49.18 -8.68
CA LEU A 343 3.71 -47.81 -9.09
C LEU A 343 2.28 -47.73 -9.64
N ARG A 344 1.55 -46.67 -9.29
CA ARG A 344 0.25 -46.34 -9.90
C ARG A 344 0.45 -45.63 -11.24
N HIS A 345 -0.61 -45.57 -12.05
CA HIS A 345 -0.64 -44.82 -13.32
C HIS A 345 -0.35 -43.31 -13.17
N THR A 346 -0.37 -42.78 -11.95
CA THR A 346 -0.02 -41.39 -11.61
C THR A 346 1.42 -41.22 -11.11
N ASP A 347 2.15 -42.32 -10.87
CA ASP A 347 3.47 -42.31 -10.26
C ASP A 347 4.55 -42.39 -11.36
N TYR A 348 5.63 -41.62 -11.24
CA TYR A 348 6.74 -41.62 -12.22
C TYR A 348 7.52 -42.95 -12.16
N THR A 349 7.68 -43.64 -13.29
CA THR A 349 8.41 -44.91 -13.43
C THR A 349 9.92 -44.71 -13.46
N VAL A 350 10.64 -45.54 -12.69
CA VAL A 350 12.11 -45.58 -12.72
C VAL A 350 12.52 -46.56 -13.81
N MET A 351 12.91 -46.02 -14.97
CA MET A 351 13.41 -46.83 -16.09
C MET A 351 14.88 -47.17 -15.86
N GLU A 352 15.26 -48.44 -16.02
CA GLU A 352 16.65 -48.92 -15.87
C GLU A 352 17.58 -48.34 -16.95
N ASP A 353 17.02 -47.92 -18.08
CA ASP A 353 17.75 -47.54 -19.28
C ASP A 353 17.14 -46.26 -19.90
N LEU A 354 17.78 -45.11 -19.65
CA LEU A 354 17.47 -43.87 -20.35
C LEU A 354 17.90 -44.06 -21.83
N CYS A 355 16.94 -43.98 -22.74
CA CYS A 355 17.12 -43.98 -24.21
C CYS A 355 17.26 -45.33 -24.96
N THR A 356 17.25 -46.50 -24.30
CA THR A 356 17.29 -47.81 -25.01
C THR A 356 16.03 -48.67 -24.84
N SER A 357 15.15 -48.33 -23.88
CA SER A 357 13.88 -49.03 -23.69
C SER A 357 12.82 -48.54 -24.67
N MET A 358 12.25 -49.46 -25.47
CA MET A 358 11.14 -49.20 -26.40
C MET A 358 9.93 -48.58 -25.68
N SER A 359 9.70 -48.95 -24.42
CA SER A 359 8.64 -48.37 -23.59
C SER A 359 8.90 -46.93 -23.16
N PHE A 360 10.16 -46.52 -23.00
CA PHE A 360 10.51 -45.11 -22.76
C PHE A 360 10.26 -44.27 -24.01
N ILE A 361 10.64 -44.78 -25.18
CA ILE A 361 10.40 -44.12 -26.47
C ILE A 361 8.89 -43.95 -26.69
N ASP A 362 8.08 -44.98 -26.46
CA ASP A 362 6.62 -44.89 -26.59
C ASP A 362 5.99 -43.89 -25.62
N ILE A 363 6.38 -43.89 -24.34
CA ILE A 363 5.87 -42.92 -23.36
C ILE A 363 6.32 -41.49 -23.73
N TYR A 364 7.56 -41.32 -24.17
CA TYR A 364 8.09 -40.02 -24.57
C TYR A 364 7.38 -39.49 -25.82
N LEU A 365 7.18 -40.34 -26.83
CA LEU A 365 6.43 -39.99 -28.04
C LEU A 365 4.96 -39.70 -27.72
N THR A 366 4.32 -40.48 -26.84
CA THR A 366 2.92 -40.23 -26.42
C THR A 366 2.82 -38.91 -25.64
N THR A 367 3.83 -38.59 -24.83
CA THR A 367 3.86 -37.31 -24.09
C THR A 367 4.05 -36.14 -25.04
N LEU A 368 4.93 -36.28 -26.04
CA LEU A 368 5.09 -35.29 -27.11
C LEU A 368 3.79 -35.12 -27.90
N ASP A 369 3.11 -36.20 -28.27
CA ASP A 369 1.84 -36.17 -29.01
C ASP A 369 0.73 -35.49 -28.18
N HIS A 370 0.72 -35.71 -26.87
CA HIS A 370 -0.18 -35.01 -25.96
C HIS A 370 0.16 -33.51 -25.83
N GLN A 371 1.43 -33.16 -25.82
CA GLN A 371 1.89 -31.76 -25.86
C GLN A 371 1.47 -31.08 -27.17
N ASP A 372 1.67 -31.72 -28.33
CA ASP A 372 1.22 -31.21 -29.63
C ASP A 372 -0.30 -31.03 -29.67
N THR A 373 -1.05 -32.00 -29.15
CA THR A 373 -2.52 -31.88 -29.05
C THR A 373 -2.93 -30.70 -28.17
N THR A 374 -2.20 -30.45 -27.09
CA THR A 374 -2.45 -29.32 -26.17
C THR A 374 -2.12 -27.98 -26.83
N VAL A 375 -1.01 -27.92 -27.57
CA VAL A 375 -0.62 -26.75 -28.37
C VAL A 375 -1.66 -26.47 -29.45
N ASN A 376 -2.14 -27.49 -30.16
CA ASN A 376 -3.20 -27.34 -31.16
C ASN A 376 -4.51 -26.80 -30.56
N LYS A 377 -4.92 -27.31 -29.38
CA LYS A 377 -6.10 -26.78 -28.67
C LYS A 377 -5.91 -25.34 -28.23
N LEU A 378 -4.73 -24.97 -27.74
CA LEU A 378 -4.41 -23.58 -27.39
C LEU A 378 -4.46 -22.67 -28.61
N GLN A 379 -3.95 -23.12 -29.75
CA GLN A 379 -3.98 -22.37 -31.01
C GLN A 379 -5.41 -22.23 -31.56
N GLN A 380 -6.25 -23.25 -31.37
CA GLN A 380 -7.67 -23.20 -31.72
C GLN A 380 -8.41 -22.19 -30.83
N LEU A 381 -8.20 -22.23 -29.50
CA LEU A 381 -8.78 -21.26 -28.58
C LEU A 381 -8.32 -19.83 -28.87
N TYR A 382 -7.05 -19.65 -29.24
CA TYR A 382 -6.54 -18.34 -29.66
C TYR A 382 -7.22 -17.85 -30.94
N SER A 383 -7.41 -18.73 -31.91
CA SER A 383 -8.14 -18.40 -33.15
C SER A 383 -9.61 -18.05 -32.87
N GLU A 384 -10.29 -18.80 -32.01
CA GLU A 384 -11.67 -18.50 -31.59
C GLU A 384 -11.75 -17.15 -30.87
N ALA A 385 -10.82 -16.84 -29.98
CA ALA A 385 -10.78 -15.54 -29.31
C ALA A 385 -10.59 -14.38 -30.29
N VAL A 386 -9.70 -14.53 -31.27
CA VAL A 386 -9.49 -13.54 -32.34
C VAL A 386 -10.76 -13.36 -33.18
N LEU A 387 -11.46 -14.45 -33.47
CA LEU A 387 -12.70 -14.40 -34.26
C LEU A 387 -13.82 -13.69 -33.50
N ILE A 388 -13.99 -13.97 -32.21
CA ILE A 388 -14.94 -13.26 -31.34
C ILE A 388 -14.60 -11.77 -31.25
N LEU A 389 -13.31 -11.43 -31.09
CA LEU A 389 -12.85 -10.04 -31.09
C LEU A 389 -13.12 -9.33 -32.43
N SER A 390 -13.01 -10.05 -33.55
CA SER A 390 -13.33 -9.54 -34.88
C SER A 390 -14.83 -9.30 -35.05
N ASP A 391 -15.68 -10.24 -34.63
CA ASP A 391 -17.14 -10.11 -34.70
C ASP A 391 -17.64 -8.94 -33.84
N LEU A 392 -17.10 -8.77 -32.62
CA LEU A 392 -17.43 -7.62 -31.76
C LEU A 392 -17.02 -6.29 -32.40
N LEU A 393 -15.87 -6.24 -33.04
CA LEU A 393 -15.42 -5.06 -33.80
C LEU A 393 -16.33 -4.77 -35.00
N GLU A 394 -16.82 -5.80 -35.69
CA GLU A 394 -17.73 -5.64 -36.84
C GLU A 394 -19.14 -5.20 -36.40
N GLU A 395 -19.67 -5.72 -35.29
CA GLU A 395 -20.92 -5.26 -34.68
C GLU A 395 -20.85 -3.78 -34.28
N ASP A 396 -19.76 -3.35 -33.61
CA ASP A 396 -19.53 -1.95 -33.25
C ASP A 396 -19.48 -1.04 -34.49
N LEU A 397 -18.88 -1.52 -35.59
CA LEU A 397 -18.76 -0.78 -36.84
C LEU A 397 -20.12 -0.61 -37.53
N ILE A 398 -20.94 -1.66 -37.52
CA ILE A 398 -22.32 -1.64 -38.05
C ILE A 398 -23.21 -0.71 -37.22
N GLU A 399 -23.10 -0.73 -35.89
CA GLU A 399 -23.84 0.20 -35.02
C GLU A 399 -23.47 1.67 -35.31
N MET A 400 -22.18 1.95 -35.48
CA MET A 400 -21.70 3.29 -35.87
C MET A 400 -22.23 3.72 -37.22
N GLU A 401 -22.23 2.84 -38.22
CA GLU A 401 -22.74 3.16 -39.57
C GLU A 401 -24.26 3.39 -39.56
N GLN A 402 -25.02 2.57 -38.81
CA GLN A 402 -26.46 2.78 -38.64
C GLN A 402 -26.79 4.09 -37.92
N LYS A 403 -26.00 4.46 -36.91
CA LYS A 403 -26.14 5.73 -36.19
C LYS A 403 -25.86 6.91 -37.11
N ALA A 404 -24.78 6.86 -37.90
CA ALA A 404 -24.46 7.87 -38.90
C ALA A 404 -25.57 8.00 -39.97
N LEU A 405 -26.18 6.89 -40.39
CA LEU A 405 -27.29 6.88 -41.34
C LEU A 405 -28.56 7.51 -40.75
N ARG A 406 -28.86 7.25 -39.46
CA ARG A 406 -29.98 7.90 -38.75
C ARG A 406 -29.77 9.40 -38.65
N GLU A 407 -28.56 9.85 -38.31
CA GLU A 407 -28.21 11.27 -38.23
C GLU A 407 -28.32 11.97 -39.58
N ARG A 408 -27.89 11.32 -40.68
CA ARG A 408 -28.10 11.85 -42.05
C ARG A 408 -29.57 11.94 -42.43
N LYS A 409 -30.40 10.95 -42.07
CA LYS A 409 -31.85 10.99 -42.33
C LYS A 409 -32.56 12.08 -41.53
N ILE A 410 -32.11 12.36 -40.31
CA ILE A 410 -32.63 13.47 -39.50
C ILE A 410 -32.25 14.81 -40.15
N LYS A 411 -31.00 14.97 -40.59
CA LYS A 411 -30.55 16.19 -41.30
C LYS A 411 -31.21 16.44 -42.66
N MET A 412 -31.75 15.42 -43.33
CA MET A 412 -32.51 15.59 -44.59
C MET A 412 -34.00 15.89 -44.37
N ARG A 413 -34.51 15.73 -43.13
CA ARG A 413 -35.91 15.98 -42.77
C ARG A 413 -36.12 17.31 -42.04
N ALA A 414 -35.04 17.93 -41.56
CA ALA A 414 -34.99 19.33 -41.12
C ALA A 414 -34.55 20.20 -42.30
#